data_AF-A0A7S4D1F1-F1
#
_entry.id   AF-A0A7S4D1F1-F1
#
_cell.length_a   1.000
_cell.length_b   1.000
_cell.length_c   1.000
_cell.angle_alpha   90.00
_cell.angle_beta   90.00
_cell.angle_gamma   90.00
#
_symmetry.space_group_name_H-M   'P 1'
#
loop_
_entity.id
_entity.type
_entity.pdbx_description
1 polymer ?
#
loop_
_entity_poly.entity_id
_entity_poly.type
_entity_poly.pdbx_seq_one_letter_code
_entity_poly.pdbx_strand_id
1 'polypeptide(L)'
;FFSSPHIAMASSPTAKQNALSFLPANGSGVCTLQLAQVNTPLPTVDQVSTMGSAKLGFEGNYDQFLAQSKSQDRLKVQMKNKVKKCSCGKPCAFTLTECNSCGASLVDLEITYTNNVFMGFIYGLQGMTVSLRYESESYLCFDDLLQLSVAHLNCIPTSIYCPDWRLLLKNPKEGLKIVNELFDTCWEAFVKQFYGNDAWRTRMLKGSPSPEALKKHVIAGFNYPPSQYQLHLQFIVPPMVPFHYFQYKNGIHYTPKRFFPIEYVRKVLELNHAVPDVESKGADDIIQLFNGKGVEYDSIHSHCYARYDVSHNELANWNKSDFSAVVVDGVAVYDIKTGSLIPDCDTKSLQATDKHALQSYGRPYDANNKPSTKYYSHPRKEALTAL
;
A
#
# COMPACT_ATOMS: atom_id res chain seq x y z
N PHE A 1 -5.75 -46.14 37.60
CA PHE A 1 -7.01 -45.39 37.82
C PHE A 1 -6.98 -44.15 36.95
N PHE A 2 -7.56 -44.04 35.76
CA PHE A 2 -8.26 -44.97 34.88
C PHE A 2 -7.68 -44.77 33.48
N SER A 3 -7.40 -45.86 32.80
CA SER A 3 -7.10 -45.95 31.38
C SER A 3 -8.39 -46.05 30.55
N SER A 4 -8.24 -45.78 29.25
CA SER A 4 -9.04 -46.23 28.09
C SER A 4 -9.90 -45.15 27.39
N PRO A 5 -10.17 -45.29 26.07
CA PRO A 5 -9.38 -45.95 25.02
C PRO A 5 -9.29 -45.14 23.71
N HIS A 6 -8.33 -45.51 22.86
CA HIS A 6 -8.34 -45.19 21.43
C HIS A 6 -9.54 -45.87 20.76
N ILE A 7 -10.38 -45.10 20.09
CA ILE A 7 -11.40 -45.59 19.17
C ILE A 7 -10.95 -45.20 17.75
N ALA A 8 -10.61 -46.20 16.96
CA ALA A 8 -10.58 -46.09 15.50
C ALA A 8 -12.02 -46.24 14.99
N MET A 9 -12.53 -45.23 14.27
CA MET A 9 -13.77 -45.38 13.49
C MET A 9 -13.46 -45.24 12.01
N ALA A 10 -13.88 -46.26 11.27
CA ALA A 10 -13.90 -46.30 9.82
C ALA A 10 -14.88 -45.26 9.28
N SER A 11 -14.45 -44.46 8.30
CA SER A 11 -15.30 -43.49 7.61
C SER A 11 -16.10 -44.19 6.50
N SER A 12 -17.43 -44.19 6.63
CA SER A 12 -18.35 -44.56 5.55
C SER A 12 -18.50 -43.40 4.54
N PRO A 13 -18.67 -43.67 3.23
CA PRO A 13 -18.79 -42.64 2.21
C PRO A 13 -20.25 -42.26 1.99
N THR A 14 -20.82 -41.31 2.73
CA THR A 14 -22.04 -40.58 2.32
C THR A 14 -22.31 -39.37 3.23
N ALA A 15 -21.77 -38.21 2.86
CA ALA A 15 -22.24 -36.89 3.32
C ALA A 15 -21.70 -35.80 2.36
N LYS A 16 -22.22 -35.75 1.13
CA LYS A 16 -21.99 -34.64 0.20
C LYS A 16 -23.21 -33.72 0.24
N GLN A 17 -23.13 -32.65 1.03
CA GLN A 17 -23.79 -31.35 0.90
C GLN A 17 -23.85 -30.68 2.28
N ASN A 18 -22.82 -29.87 2.59
CA ASN A 18 -22.86 -28.69 3.49
C ASN A 18 -21.44 -28.28 3.93
N ALA A 19 -20.53 -28.09 2.98
CA ALA A 19 -19.17 -27.58 3.28
C ALA A 19 -19.16 -26.08 3.67
N LEU A 20 -20.29 -25.38 3.62
CA LEU A 20 -20.40 -23.98 4.05
C LEU A 20 -20.97 -23.82 5.49
N SER A 21 -21.31 -24.90 6.18
CA SER A 21 -21.76 -24.86 7.58
C SER A 21 -20.73 -25.40 8.59
N PHE A 22 -19.51 -25.73 8.15
CA PHE A 22 -18.43 -26.19 9.03
C PHE A 22 -17.33 -25.13 9.14
N LEU A 23 -17.54 -24.17 10.04
CA LEU A 23 -16.44 -23.53 10.75
C LEU A 23 -16.19 -24.37 12.03
N PRO A 24 -14.94 -24.68 12.39
CA PRO A 24 -14.64 -25.57 13.50
C PRO A 24 -15.17 -25.01 14.83
N ALA A 25 -15.93 -25.81 15.55
CA ALA A 25 -16.67 -25.39 16.74
C ALA A 25 -15.81 -25.18 17.99
N ASN A 26 -14.52 -25.54 18.02
CA ASN A 26 -13.70 -25.44 19.23
C ASN A 26 -12.21 -25.19 18.93
N GLY A 27 -11.74 -23.99 19.27
CA GLY A 27 -10.32 -23.60 19.22
C GLY A 27 -10.16 -22.17 18.69
N SER A 28 -10.26 -21.18 19.57
CA SER A 28 -10.24 -19.71 19.33
C SER A 28 -11.13 -19.11 18.21
N GLY A 29 -11.72 -19.91 17.32
CA GLY A 29 -13.00 -19.67 16.62
C GLY A 29 -12.99 -18.81 15.36
N VAL A 30 -11.87 -18.20 14.96
CA VAL A 30 -11.84 -17.31 13.77
C VAL A 30 -11.13 -18.00 12.61
N CYS A 31 -11.88 -18.75 11.80
CA CYS A 31 -11.41 -19.16 10.48
C CYS A 31 -11.50 -17.95 9.54
N THR A 32 -10.43 -17.68 8.81
CA THR A 32 -10.35 -16.55 7.87
C THR A 32 -10.52 -17.04 6.45
N LEU A 33 -11.50 -16.48 5.75
CA LEU A 33 -11.84 -16.83 4.37
C LEU A 33 -11.41 -15.70 3.42
N GLN A 34 -10.78 -16.09 2.32
CA GLN A 34 -10.38 -15.19 1.25
C GLN A 34 -10.95 -15.69 -0.08
N LEU A 35 -11.80 -14.88 -0.73
CA LEU A 35 -12.23 -15.15 -2.11
C LEU A 35 -11.02 -15.14 -3.05
N ALA A 36 -10.94 -16.11 -3.96
CA ALA A 36 -9.79 -16.27 -4.84
C ALA A 36 -10.17 -16.87 -6.21
N GLN A 37 -9.26 -16.77 -7.17
CA GLN A 37 -9.47 -17.22 -8.54
C GLN A 37 -10.61 -16.45 -9.23
N VAL A 38 -10.37 -15.17 -9.51
CA VAL A 38 -11.30 -14.31 -10.25
C VAL A 38 -11.64 -14.99 -11.59
N ASN A 39 -12.91 -15.27 -11.81
CA ASN A 39 -13.41 -15.98 -12.99
C ASN A 39 -14.29 -15.11 -13.90
N THR A 40 -14.57 -13.88 -13.46
CA THR A 40 -15.40 -12.92 -14.17
C THR A 40 -14.56 -11.66 -14.37
N PRO A 41 -14.51 -11.07 -15.59
CA PRO A 41 -13.84 -9.79 -15.79
C PRO A 41 -14.39 -8.73 -14.85
N LEU A 42 -13.50 -8.09 -14.09
CA LEU A 42 -13.85 -6.97 -13.23
C LEU A 42 -13.39 -5.67 -13.91
N PRO A 43 -14.19 -4.59 -13.79
CA PRO A 43 -13.86 -3.33 -14.44
C PRO A 43 -12.56 -2.78 -13.86
N THR A 44 -11.61 -2.52 -14.75
CA THR A 44 -10.39 -1.79 -14.43
C THR A 44 -10.54 -0.34 -14.86
N VAL A 45 -9.76 0.55 -14.24
CA VAL A 45 -9.74 1.96 -14.62
C VAL A 45 -8.44 2.25 -15.35
N ASP A 46 -8.56 2.51 -16.64
CA ASP A 46 -7.45 2.90 -17.50
C ASP A 46 -6.84 4.23 -17.06
N GLN A 47 -5.54 4.41 -17.27
CA GLN A 47 -4.88 5.69 -17.09
C GLN A 47 -5.36 6.69 -18.14
N VAL A 48 -5.34 7.97 -17.79
CA VAL A 48 -5.68 9.05 -18.71
C VAL A 48 -4.61 9.13 -19.82
N SER A 49 -5.04 9.00 -21.07
CA SER A 49 -4.14 8.94 -22.22
C SER A 49 -3.33 10.23 -22.44
N THR A 50 -3.82 11.37 -21.97
CA THR A 50 -3.15 12.68 -22.04
C THR A 50 -2.13 12.93 -20.92
N MET A 51 -2.07 12.07 -19.90
CA MET A 51 -1.09 12.20 -18.81
C MET A 51 0.25 11.61 -19.23
N GLY A 52 1.33 12.14 -18.65
CA GLY A 52 2.69 11.73 -18.86
C GLY A 52 3.29 12.17 -20.18
N SER A 53 4.59 11.96 -20.28
CA SER A 53 5.40 12.22 -21.47
C SER A 53 5.94 10.91 -22.04
N ALA A 54 6.04 10.85 -23.36
CA ALA A 54 6.82 9.82 -24.05
C ALA A 54 8.34 10.09 -24.01
N LYS A 55 8.72 11.34 -23.72
CA LYS A 55 10.12 11.79 -23.67
C LYS A 55 10.68 11.67 -22.26
N LEU A 56 11.92 11.19 -22.19
CA LEU A 56 12.73 11.15 -20.98
C LEU A 56 13.06 12.57 -20.49
N GLY A 57 13.15 12.73 -19.18
CA GLY A 57 13.76 13.91 -18.57
C GLY A 57 15.29 13.87 -18.65
N PHE A 58 15.85 12.66 -18.65
CA PHE A 58 17.27 12.40 -18.77
C PHE A 58 17.53 11.15 -19.64
N GLU A 59 18.40 11.30 -20.64
CA GLU A 59 18.85 10.18 -21.47
C GLU A 59 19.91 9.34 -20.76
N GLY A 60 19.46 8.46 -19.87
CA GLY A 60 20.31 7.51 -19.20
C GLY A 60 19.67 6.89 -17.97
N ASN A 61 20.33 5.88 -17.44
CA ASN A 61 19.92 5.19 -16.24
C ASN A 61 20.38 5.93 -14.96
N TYR A 62 20.08 5.31 -13.83
CA TYR A 62 20.38 5.83 -12.50
C TYR A 62 21.87 6.17 -12.27
N ASP A 63 22.76 5.25 -12.66
CA ASP A 63 24.19 5.39 -12.42
C ASP A 63 24.80 6.47 -13.33
N GLN A 64 24.33 6.55 -14.58
CA GLN A 64 24.73 7.59 -15.52
C GLN A 64 24.32 8.99 -15.02
N PHE A 65 23.11 9.12 -14.50
CA PHE A 65 22.62 10.39 -13.93
C PHE A 65 23.45 10.84 -12.72
N LEU A 66 23.79 9.91 -11.82
CA LEU A 66 24.67 10.20 -10.67
C LEU A 66 26.10 10.55 -11.10
N ALA A 67 26.64 9.88 -12.12
CA ALA A 67 27.98 10.13 -12.63
C ALA A 67 28.11 11.50 -13.31
N GLN A 68 27.04 12.00 -13.95
CA GLN A 68 27.01 13.35 -14.52
C GLN A 68 26.86 14.43 -13.45
N SER A 69 26.24 14.08 -12.32
CA SER A 69 25.96 15.01 -11.22
C SER A 69 27.04 15.02 -10.13
N LYS A 70 28.31 14.75 -10.51
CA LYS A 70 29.42 14.57 -9.57
C LYS A 70 29.62 15.73 -8.59
N SER A 71 29.28 16.96 -8.97
CA SER A 71 29.36 18.16 -8.12
C SER A 71 28.14 18.40 -7.23
N GLN A 72 27.06 17.61 -7.36
CA GLN A 72 25.82 17.81 -6.61
C GLN A 72 25.67 16.79 -5.47
N ASP A 73 26.38 16.99 -4.35
CA ASP A 73 26.32 16.05 -3.22
C ASP A 73 24.91 15.90 -2.63
N ARG A 74 24.12 16.98 -2.65
CA ARG A 74 22.71 16.94 -2.25
C ARG A 74 21.91 15.94 -3.09
N LEU A 75 22.12 15.93 -4.41
CA LEU A 75 21.41 15.03 -5.31
C LEU A 75 21.73 13.57 -4.98
N LYS A 76 23.01 13.25 -4.74
CA LYS A 76 23.44 11.88 -4.39
C LYS A 76 22.75 11.35 -3.13
N VAL A 77 22.46 12.22 -2.16
CA VAL A 77 21.72 11.87 -0.94
C VAL A 77 20.25 11.60 -1.25
N GLN A 78 19.61 12.44 -2.07
CA GLN A 78 18.20 12.26 -2.44
C GLN A 78 17.95 10.97 -3.22
N MET A 79 18.93 10.59 -4.04
CA MET A 79 18.93 9.38 -4.85
C MET A 79 19.19 8.09 -4.04
N LYS A 80 19.08 8.08 -2.71
CA LYS A 80 19.36 6.88 -1.93
C LYS A 80 18.39 6.69 -0.77
N ASN A 81 17.91 5.46 -0.61
CA ASN A 81 17.23 4.99 0.60
C ASN A 81 18.25 4.37 1.54
N LYS A 82 18.18 4.65 2.85
CA LYS A 82 19.00 3.93 3.85
C LYS A 82 18.35 2.59 4.18
N VAL A 83 19.15 1.52 4.13
CA VAL A 83 18.70 0.15 4.42
C VAL A 83 19.73 -0.61 5.23
N LYS A 84 19.32 -1.70 5.87
CA LYS A 84 20.22 -2.74 6.38
C LYS A 84 20.02 -3.98 5.52
N LYS A 85 21.10 -4.55 4.98
CA LYS A 85 21.00 -5.73 4.11
C LYS A 85 21.16 -7.00 4.94
N CYS A 86 20.07 -7.73 5.10
CA CYS A 86 20.09 -9.00 5.83
C CYS A 86 20.97 -10.05 5.12
N SER A 87 21.47 -11.04 5.85
CA SER A 87 22.20 -12.19 5.30
C SER A 87 21.42 -13.00 4.26
N CYS A 88 20.07 -12.99 4.33
CA CYS A 88 19.21 -13.57 3.28
C CYS A 88 19.14 -12.72 1.99
N GLY A 89 19.86 -11.60 1.94
CA GLY A 89 19.90 -10.69 0.80
C GLY A 89 18.82 -9.60 0.80
N LYS A 90 17.77 -9.71 1.64
CA LYS A 90 16.68 -8.74 1.68
C LYS A 90 17.16 -7.38 2.23
N PRO A 91 16.93 -6.28 1.50
CA PRO A 91 17.07 -4.94 2.06
C PRO A 91 15.93 -4.67 3.04
N CYS A 92 16.27 -4.42 4.30
CA CYS A 92 15.35 -4.06 5.36
C CYS A 92 15.47 -2.57 5.67
N ALA A 93 14.39 -1.95 6.15
CA ALA A 93 14.48 -0.56 6.54
C ALA A 93 15.49 -0.38 7.69
N PHE A 94 16.27 0.70 7.67
CA PHE A 94 17.42 0.87 8.54
C PHE A 94 17.10 0.89 10.04
N THR A 95 15.85 1.17 10.42
CA THR A 95 15.38 1.18 11.81
C THR A 95 14.93 -0.19 12.31
N LEU A 96 14.79 -1.19 11.43
CA LEU A 96 14.39 -2.53 11.85
C LEU A 96 15.55 -3.20 12.61
N THR A 97 15.20 -3.83 13.73
CA THR A 97 16.11 -4.66 14.53
C THR A 97 16.13 -6.11 14.06
N GLU A 98 15.11 -6.54 13.31
CA GLU A 98 14.97 -7.91 12.78
C GLU A 98 14.52 -7.89 11.32
N CYS A 99 14.98 -8.87 10.54
CA CYS A 99 14.59 -9.04 9.15
C CYS A 99 13.12 -9.47 9.07
N ASN A 100 12.28 -8.66 8.42
CA ASN A 100 10.86 -8.97 8.17
C ASN A 100 10.65 -10.03 7.07
N SER A 101 11.57 -10.98 6.94
CA SER A 101 11.46 -12.12 6.02
C SER A 101 11.98 -13.39 6.66
N CYS A 102 13.15 -13.36 7.30
CA CYS A 102 13.75 -14.53 7.93
C CYS A 102 13.92 -14.40 9.45
N GLY A 103 13.56 -13.27 10.06
CA GLY A 103 13.68 -13.04 11.50
C GLY A 103 15.10 -12.80 12.02
N ALA A 104 16.13 -12.88 11.17
CA ALA A 104 17.51 -12.65 11.60
C ALA A 104 17.73 -11.23 12.15
N SER A 105 18.56 -11.10 13.18
CA SER A 105 18.94 -9.81 13.75
C SER A 105 19.60 -8.89 12.72
N LEU A 106 19.26 -7.61 12.80
CA LEU A 106 19.79 -6.52 11.99
C LEU A 106 20.53 -5.47 12.85
N VAL A 107 20.61 -5.64 14.17
CA VAL A 107 21.11 -4.61 15.09
C VAL A 107 22.52 -4.16 14.70
N ASP A 108 23.43 -5.11 14.49
CA ASP A 108 24.85 -4.86 14.20
C ASP A 108 25.18 -4.70 12.71
N LEU A 109 24.18 -4.73 11.83
CA LEU A 109 24.39 -4.56 10.40
C LEU A 109 24.60 -3.10 10.03
N GLU A 110 25.62 -2.84 9.22
CA GLU A 110 25.89 -1.52 8.66
C GLU A 110 24.72 -1.02 7.81
N ILE A 111 24.48 0.29 7.89
CA ILE A 111 23.55 0.97 7.00
C ILE A 111 24.19 1.06 5.61
N THR A 112 23.53 0.43 4.65
CA THR A 112 23.84 0.51 3.22
C THR A 112 22.75 1.28 2.49
N TYR A 113 22.80 1.31 1.15
CA TYR A 113 21.92 2.13 0.33
C TYR A 113 21.29 1.34 -0.82
N THR A 114 20.05 1.70 -1.15
CA THR A 114 19.36 1.30 -2.38
C THR A 114 18.87 2.52 -3.14
N ASN A 115 18.50 2.36 -4.40
CA ASN A 115 18.01 3.47 -5.23
C ASN A 115 16.65 3.98 -4.73
N ASN A 116 16.51 5.31 -4.66
CA ASN A 116 15.23 5.96 -4.40
C ASN A 116 14.45 6.08 -5.72
N VAL A 117 13.55 5.14 -5.95
CA VAL A 117 12.82 5.00 -7.23
C VAL A 117 11.94 6.22 -7.49
N PHE A 118 11.39 6.85 -6.45
CA PHE A 118 10.56 8.05 -6.62
C PHE A 118 11.33 9.24 -7.16
N MET A 119 12.60 9.39 -6.78
CA MET A 119 13.46 10.40 -7.40
C MET A 119 13.76 10.04 -8.86
N GLY A 120 13.88 8.76 -9.20
CA GLY A 120 13.96 8.30 -10.59
C GLY A 120 12.76 8.76 -11.44
N PHE A 121 11.55 8.71 -10.89
CA PHE A 121 10.35 9.26 -11.55
C PHE A 121 10.43 10.79 -11.69
N ILE A 122 10.78 11.50 -10.61
CA ILE A 122 10.87 12.97 -10.58
C ILE A 122 11.90 13.50 -11.59
N TYR A 123 13.02 12.81 -11.80
CA TYR A 123 14.05 13.18 -12.76
C TYR A 123 13.81 12.62 -14.18
N GLY A 124 12.78 11.77 -14.36
CA GLY A 124 12.44 11.19 -15.67
C GLY A 124 13.57 10.33 -16.26
N LEU A 125 14.17 9.45 -15.44
CA LEU A 125 15.28 8.59 -15.84
C LEU A 125 14.83 7.41 -16.70
N GLN A 126 15.74 6.86 -17.52
CA GLN A 126 15.44 5.72 -18.38
C GLN A 126 14.96 4.50 -17.58
N GLY A 127 13.82 3.94 -18.00
CA GLY A 127 13.21 2.79 -17.34
C GLY A 127 12.44 3.13 -16.05
N MET A 128 12.38 4.40 -15.66
CA MET A 128 11.63 4.89 -14.51
C MET A 128 10.28 5.47 -14.96
N THR A 129 9.42 4.62 -15.48
CA THR A 129 8.03 4.94 -15.82
C THR A 129 7.08 4.51 -14.71
N VAL A 130 5.92 5.16 -14.62
CA VAL A 130 4.91 4.85 -13.60
C VAL A 130 3.48 4.93 -14.17
N SER A 131 2.51 4.33 -13.48
CA SER A 131 1.09 4.36 -13.83
C SER A 131 0.45 5.67 -13.35
N LEU A 132 0.46 6.71 -14.19
CA LEU A 132 0.11 8.07 -13.81
C LEU A 132 -1.41 8.29 -13.69
N ARG A 133 -1.81 9.00 -12.64
CA ARG A 133 -3.19 9.42 -12.39
C ARG A 133 -3.32 10.93 -12.39
N TYR A 134 -2.33 11.64 -11.86
CA TYR A 134 -2.27 13.09 -11.93
C TYR A 134 -0.82 13.54 -11.89
N GLU A 135 -0.53 14.63 -12.57
CA GLU A 135 0.77 15.28 -12.49
C GLU A 135 0.61 16.79 -12.61
N SER A 136 1.50 17.50 -11.96
CA SER A 136 1.73 18.94 -12.06
C SER A 136 3.18 19.18 -11.68
N GLU A 137 3.70 20.40 -11.82
CA GLU A 137 5.05 20.69 -11.36
C GLU A 137 5.25 20.41 -9.86
N SER A 138 4.21 20.46 -9.03
CA SER A 138 4.35 20.32 -7.58
C SER A 138 4.06 18.92 -7.05
N TYR A 139 3.27 18.13 -7.78
CA TYR A 139 2.76 16.85 -7.29
C TYR A 139 2.69 15.80 -8.39
N LEU A 140 2.95 14.55 -7.99
CA LEU A 140 2.80 13.38 -8.82
C LEU A 140 1.92 12.36 -8.09
N CYS A 141 0.82 11.95 -8.71
CA CYS A 141 -0.07 10.92 -8.20
C CYS A 141 -0.17 9.75 -9.20
N PHE A 142 -0.04 8.53 -8.69
CA PHE A 142 0.11 7.33 -9.49
C PHE A 142 -0.45 6.10 -8.77
N ASP A 143 -0.75 5.04 -9.50
CA ASP A 143 -1.15 3.77 -8.88
C ASP A 143 0.02 3.15 -8.12
N ASP A 144 -0.23 2.64 -6.93
CA ASP A 144 0.77 1.88 -6.18
C ASP A 144 1.06 0.53 -6.88
N LEU A 145 2.31 0.04 -6.86
CA LEU A 145 2.68 -1.23 -7.52
C LEU A 145 2.20 -2.48 -6.73
N LEU A 146 1.88 -2.29 -5.45
CA LEU A 146 1.39 -3.26 -4.48
C LEU A 146 -0.03 -2.88 -4.04
N GLN A 147 -0.90 -2.55 -5.01
CA GLN A 147 -2.28 -2.12 -4.77
C GLN A 147 -3.03 -3.00 -3.75
N LEU A 148 -3.49 -2.39 -2.65
CA LEU A 148 -4.28 -3.06 -1.61
C LEU A 148 -5.77 -3.04 -1.91
N SER A 149 -6.22 -2.05 -2.69
CA SER A 149 -7.54 -1.95 -3.31
C SER A 149 -7.39 -1.64 -4.79
N VAL A 150 -8.46 -1.75 -5.55
CA VAL A 150 -8.43 -1.38 -6.99
C VAL A 150 -8.10 0.10 -7.19
N ALA A 151 -8.47 0.95 -6.22
CA ALA A 151 -8.13 2.37 -6.16
C ALA A 151 -7.11 2.64 -5.03
N HIS A 152 -5.88 2.12 -5.21
CA HIS A 152 -4.73 2.42 -4.36
C HIS A 152 -3.77 3.34 -5.11
N LEU A 153 -3.70 4.58 -4.63
CA LEU A 153 -2.88 5.66 -5.16
C LEU A 153 -1.74 5.98 -4.19
N ASN A 154 -0.60 6.38 -4.73
CA ASN A 154 0.39 7.18 -4.02
C ASN A 154 0.37 8.60 -4.55
N CYS A 155 0.67 9.57 -3.70
CA CYS A 155 1.00 10.92 -4.13
C CYS A 155 2.27 11.41 -3.45
N ILE A 156 3.18 12.00 -4.22
CA ILE A 156 4.44 12.58 -3.76
C ILE A 156 4.51 14.07 -4.15
N PRO A 157 5.12 14.93 -3.33
CA PRO A 157 5.55 16.24 -3.81
C PRO A 157 6.75 16.08 -4.73
N THR A 158 6.87 16.94 -5.74
CA THR A 158 7.95 16.89 -6.75
C THR A 158 8.77 18.17 -6.79
N SER A 159 8.41 19.19 -6.01
CA SER A 159 9.13 20.46 -5.86
C SER A 159 10.04 20.50 -4.63
N ILE A 160 9.85 19.60 -3.67
CA ILE A 160 10.62 19.52 -2.43
C ILE A 160 11.10 18.10 -2.15
N TYR A 161 12.25 17.98 -1.50
CA TYR A 161 12.73 16.73 -0.96
C TYR A 161 12.33 16.62 0.51
N CYS A 162 11.55 15.60 0.83
CA CYS A 162 11.10 15.31 2.19
C CYS A 162 11.16 13.80 2.38
N PRO A 163 12.18 13.24 3.06
CA PRO A 163 12.36 11.78 3.14
C PRO A 163 11.17 11.04 3.74
N ASP A 164 10.56 11.59 4.80
CA ASP A 164 9.45 11.01 5.52
C ASP A 164 8.60 12.08 6.22
N TRP A 165 7.42 11.70 6.70
CA TRP A 165 6.42 12.61 7.26
C TRP A 165 6.91 13.38 8.49
N ARG A 166 7.89 12.86 9.26
CA ARG A 166 8.36 13.56 10.47
C ARG A 166 9.05 14.87 10.11
N LEU A 167 9.67 14.97 8.93
CA LEU A 167 10.36 16.20 8.50
C LEU A 167 9.39 17.37 8.32
N LEU A 168 8.09 17.10 8.12
CA LEU A 168 7.04 18.10 8.12
C LEU A 168 6.94 18.86 9.46
N LEU A 169 7.40 18.24 10.57
CA LEU A 169 7.40 18.84 11.90
C LEU A 169 8.43 19.95 12.08
N LYS A 170 9.39 20.11 11.15
CA LYS A 170 10.30 21.26 11.20
C LYS A 170 9.57 22.58 10.92
N ASN A 171 8.57 22.53 10.05
CA ASN A 171 7.68 23.65 9.76
C ASN A 171 6.22 23.15 9.68
N PRO A 172 5.55 22.98 10.83
CA PRO A 172 4.26 22.31 10.89
C PRO A 172 3.16 22.95 10.04
N LYS A 173 3.16 24.28 9.88
CA LYS A 173 2.16 24.97 9.04
C LYS A 173 2.30 24.59 7.58
N GLU A 174 3.52 24.65 7.06
CA GLU A 174 3.78 24.24 5.67
C GLU A 174 3.58 22.74 5.52
N GLY A 175 3.99 21.95 6.51
CA GLY A 175 3.75 20.51 6.54
C GLY A 175 2.28 20.14 6.47
N LEU A 176 1.41 20.84 7.21
CA LEU A 176 -0.04 20.63 7.18
C LEU A 176 -0.62 20.95 5.80
N LYS A 177 -0.16 22.05 5.18
CA LYS A 177 -0.55 22.43 3.83
C LYS A 177 -0.17 21.33 2.82
N ILE A 178 1.07 20.84 2.85
CA ILE A 178 1.53 19.75 1.99
C ILE A 178 0.67 18.49 2.18
N VAL A 179 0.39 18.08 3.42
CA VAL A 179 -0.45 16.89 3.71
C VAL A 179 -1.85 17.04 3.13
N ASN A 180 -2.44 18.23 3.21
CA ASN A 180 -3.76 18.50 2.65
C ASN A 180 -3.72 18.47 1.12
N GLU A 181 -2.74 19.11 0.50
CA GLU A 181 -2.59 19.12 -0.96
C GLU A 181 -2.33 17.71 -1.52
N LEU A 182 -1.54 16.88 -0.84
CA LEU A 182 -1.36 15.46 -1.19
C LEU A 182 -2.70 14.70 -1.17
N PHE A 183 -3.48 14.89 -0.10
CA PHE A 183 -4.78 14.22 0.03
C PHE A 183 -5.76 14.71 -1.05
N ASP A 184 -5.86 16.02 -1.26
CA ASP A 184 -6.77 16.62 -2.22
C ASP A 184 -6.39 16.23 -3.66
N THR A 185 -5.09 16.15 -3.97
CA THR A 185 -4.60 15.63 -5.25
C THR A 185 -5.05 14.18 -5.49
N CYS A 186 -4.87 13.30 -4.50
CA CYS A 186 -5.36 11.91 -4.60
C CYS A 186 -6.88 11.84 -4.74
N TRP A 187 -7.60 12.63 -3.93
CA TRP A 187 -9.06 12.66 -3.93
C TRP A 187 -9.62 13.11 -5.27
N GLU A 188 -9.07 14.18 -5.85
CA GLU A 188 -9.46 14.68 -7.17
C GLU A 188 -9.20 13.64 -8.27
N ALA A 189 -8.01 13.02 -8.26
CA ALA A 189 -7.68 11.96 -9.21
C ALA A 189 -8.65 10.76 -9.10
N PHE A 190 -8.96 10.34 -7.87
CA PHE A 190 -9.94 9.29 -7.59
C PHE A 190 -11.33 9.65 -8.13
N VAL A 191 -11.84 10.84 -7.78
CA VAL A 191 -13.19 11.26 -8.19
C VAL A 191 -13.32 11.32 -9.70
N LYS A 192 -12.33 11.91 -10.39
CA LYS A 192 -12.37 12.06 -11.85
C LYS A 192 -12.26 10.73 -12.60
N GLN A 193 -11.41 9.81 -12.14
CA GLN A 193 -11.08 8.61 -12.92
C GLN A 193 -11.78 7.35 -12.44
N PHE A 194 -11.79 7.10 -11.13
CA PHE A 194 -12.37 5.89 -10.58
C PHE A 194 -13.87 6.08 -10.33
N TYR A 195 -14.23 7.09 -9.53
CA TYR A 195 -15.64 7.34 -9.23
C TYR A 195 -16.43 7.75 -10.48
N GLY A 196 -15.81 8.54 -11.37
CA GLY A 196 -16.37 8.92 -12.68
C GLY A 196 -16.53 7.76 -13.66
N ASN A 197 -15.96 6.59 -13.39
CA ASN A 197 -16.16 5.38 -14.19
C ASN A 197 -17.37 4.61 -13.66
N ASP A 198 -18.51 4.72 -14.34
CA ASP A 198 -19.79 4.11 -13.92
C ASP A 198 -19.71 2.59 -13.77
N ALA A 199 -18.99 1.90 -14.66
CA ALA A 199 -18.83 0.45 -14.61
C ALA A 199 -18.05 0.04 -13.35
N TRP A 200 -16.94 0.74 -13.06
CA TRP A 200 -16.16 0.54 -11.84
C TRP A 200 -16.99 0.87 -10.60
N ARG A 201 -17.60 2.06 -10.54
CA ARG A 201 -18.37 2.54 -9.38
C ARG A 201 -19.48 1.56 -9.00
N THR A 202 -20.30 1.18 -9.97
CA THR A 202 -21.44 0.28 -9.76
C THR A 202 -20.98 -1.12 -9.33
N ARG A 203 -19.87 -1.59 -9.91
CA ARG A 203 -19.37 -2.93 -9.63
C ARG A 203 -18.64 -3.03 -8.31
N MET A 204 -17.83 -2.04 -7.96
CA MET A 204 -16.90 -2.13 -6.83
C MET A 204 -17.50 -1.58 -5.54
N LEU A 205 -18.40 -0.60 -5.62
CA LEU A 205 -18.95 0.10 -4.46
C LEU A 205 -20.42 -0.23 -4.24
N LYS A 206 -20.69 -0.96 -3.16
CA LYS A 206 -22.04 -1.32 -2.74
C LYS A 206 -22.86 -0.05 -2.50
N GLY A 207 -24.03 0.02 -3.11
CA GLY A 207 -24.95 1.16 -2.99
C GLY A 207 -24.48 2.44 -3.70
N SER A 208 -23.29 2.47 -4.30
CA SER A 208 -22.75 3.62 -5.03
C SER A 208 -22.89 4.96 -4.27
N PRO A 209 -22.35 5.07 -3.04
CA PRO A 209 -22.44 6.30 -2.24
C PRO A 209 -21.89 7.52 -2.99
N SER A 210 -22.37 8.72 -2.64
CA SER A 210 -21.81 9.98 -3.14
C SER A 210 -20.31 10.12 -2.81
N PRO A 211 -19.52 10.89 -3.59
CA PRO A 211 -18.11 11.15 -3.27
C PRO A 211 -17.90 11.66 -1.84
N GLU A 212 -18.73 12.58 -1.36
CA GLU A 212 -18.62 13.17 -0.03
C GLU A 212 -18.78 12.12 1.07
N ALA A 213 -19.77 11.23 0.91
CA ALA A 213 -19.98 10.09 1.81
C ALA A 213 -18.82 9.08 1.73
N LEU A 214 -18.16 8.92 0.59
CA LEU A 214 -17.00 8.04 0.43
C LEU A 214 -15.75 8.58 1.13
N LYS A 215 -15.59 9.90 1.23
CA LYS A 215 -14.36 10.52 1.73
C LYS A 215 -13.98 10.05 3.14
N LYS A 216 -14.96 9.73 4.00
CA LYS A 216 -14.74 9.21 5.37
C LYS A 216 -14.22 7.77 5.41
N HIS A 217 -14.36 7.02 4.32
CA HIS A 217 -13.93 5.62 4.21
C HIS A 217 -12.50 5.45 3.70
N VAL A 218 -11.89 6.54 3.22
CA VAL A 218 -10.52 6.53 2.73
C VAL A 218 -9.56 6.05 3.83
N ILE A 219 -8.69 5.12 3.45
CA ILE A 219 -7.54 4.71 4.25
C ILE A 219 -6.36 5.51 3.73
N ALA A 220 -5.86 6.46 4.53
CA ALA A 220 -4.79 7.35 4.13
C ALA A 220 -3.76 7.52 5.23
N GLY A 221 -2.48 7.54 4.86
CA GLY A 221 -1.40 7.70 5.83
C GLY A 221 -0.01 7.51 5.26
N PHE A 222 0.97 7.50 6.15
CA PHE A 222 2.39 7.46 5.82
C PHE A 222 3.07 6.29 6.52
N ASN A 223 4.01 5.64 5.84
CA ASN A 223 4.86 4.63 6.48
C ASN A 223 6.11 5.28 7.07
N TYR A 224 6.51 4.86 8.27
CA TYR A 224 7.80 5.17 8.85
C TYR A 224 8.47 3.92 9.46
N PRO A 225 9.72 3.59 9.06
CA PRO A 225 10.47 4.22 7.97
C PRO A 225 9.78 4.00 6.61
N PRO A 226 9.91 4.95 5.69
CA PRO A 226 9.37 4.82 4.34
C PRO A 226 10.19 3.82 3.53
N SER A 227 9.58 3.21 2.51
CA SER A 227 10.30 2.35 1.55
C SER A 227 11.10 3.15 0.52
N GLN A 228 10.66 4.39 0.23
CA GLN A 228 11.30 5.35 -0.66
C GLN A 228 11.46 6.67 0.09
N TYR A 229 12.64 7.26 0.04
CA TYR A 229 13.00 8.47 0.78
C TYR A 229 12.47 9.72 0.08
N GLN A 230 11.17 9.72 -0.16
CA GLN A 230 10.41 10.84 -0.65
C GLN A 230 8.99 10.67 -0.10
N LEU A 231 8.49 11.72 0.53
CA LEU A 231 7.21 11.76 1.22
C LEU A 231 6.14 11.29 0.26
N HIS A 232 5.45 10.21 0.62
CA HIS A 232 4.34 9.69 -0.16
C HIS A 232 3.17 9.40 0.75
N LEU A 233 2.03 9.99 0.39
CA LEU A 233 0.76 9.60 0.96
C LEU A 233 0.31 8.30 0.29
N GLN A 234 0.11 7.23 1.07
CA GLN A 234 -0.70 6.11 0.62
C GLN A 234 -2.16 6.49 0.75
N PHE A 235 -2.91 6.36 -0.33
CA PHE A 235 -4.32 6.72 -0.42
C PHE A 235 -5.08 5.54 -1.03
N ILE A 236 -5.91 4.90 -0.21
CA ILE A 236 -6.58 3.64 -0.54
C ILE A 236 -8.07 3.84 -0.33
N VAL A 237 -8.84 3.69 -1.41
CA VAL A 237 -10.31 3.68 -1.33
C VAL A 237 -10.77 2.23 -1.25
N PRO A 238 -11.49 1.81 -0.19
CA PRO A 238 -12.08 0.48 -0.11
C PRO A 238 -13.11 0.22 -1.23
N PRO A 239 -13.42 -1.05 -1.53
CA PRO A 239 -12.96 -2.24 -0.82
C PRO A 239 -11.52 -2.63 -1.14
N MET A 240 -10.80 -3.15 -0.14
CA MET A 240 -9.55 -3.89 -0.38
C MET A 240 -9.83 -5.13 -1.22
N VAL A 241 -8.87 -5.56 -2.03
CA VAL A 241 -8.99 -6.86 -2.72
C VAL A 241 -8.98 -8.00 -1.69
N PRO A 242 -9.62 -9.14 -1.96
CA PRO A 242 -9.83 -10.19 -0.96
C PRO A 242 -8.57 -10.62 -0.21
N PHE A 243 -7.46 -10.83 -0.94
CA PHE A 243 -6.17 -11.17 -0.33
C PHE A 243 -5.67 -10.10 0.65
N HIS A 244 -5.74 -8.83 0.28
CA HIS A 244 -5.27 -7.74 1.13
C HIS A 244 -6.22 -7.49 2.30
N TYR A 245 -7.53 -7.75 2.16
CA TYR A 245 -8.41 -7.74 3.32
C TYR A 245 -8.09 -8.88 4.29
N PHE A 246 -7.81 -10.08 3.79
CA PHE A 246 -7.32 -11.19 4.62
C PHE A 246 -6.03 -10.81 5.36
N GLN A 247 -5.06 -10.20 4.68
CA GLN A 247 -3.82 -9.72 5.32
C GLN A 247 -4.09 -8.64 6.37
N TYR A 248 -5.03 -7.74 6.09
CA TYR A 248 -5.48 -6.74 7.07
C TYR A 248 -6.04 -7.42 8.32
N LYS A 249 -6.96 -8.39 8.20
CA LYS A 249 -7.52 -9.12 9.37
C LYS A 249 -6.47 -9.86 10.19
N ASN A 250 -5.35 -10.22 9.58
CA ASN A 250 -4.20 -10.85 10.24
C ASN A 250 -3.17 -9.85 10.80
N GLY A 251 -3.49 -8.55 10.86
CA GLY A 251 -2.60 -7.53 11.42
C GLY A 251 -1.36 -7.21 10.57
N ILE A 252 -1.30 -7.70 9.33
CA ILE A 252 -0.14 -7.51 8.44
C ILE A 252 -0.12 -6.11 7.83
N HIS A 253 -1.30 -5.53 7.57
CA HIS A 253 -1.41 -4.17 7.06
C HIS A 253 -1.58 -3.16 8.18
N TYR A 254 -1.12 -1.93 7.92
CA TYR A 254 -1.27 -0.78 8.82
C TYR A 254 -0.73 -1.02 10.23
N THR A 255 0.37 -1.76 10.38
CA THR A 255 0.95 -2.11 11.68
C THR A 255 1.20 -0.86 12.54
N PRO A 256 0.83 -0.87 13.84
CA PRO A 256 1.12 0.22 14.77
C PRO A 256 2.60 0.61 14.76
N LYS A 257 2.88 1.90 14.94
CA LYS A 257 4.20 2.53 14.91
C LYS A 257 4.94 2.43 13.58
N ARG A 258 4.39 1.72 12.58
CA ARG A 258 4.86 1.69 11.19
C ARG A 258 3.98 2.53 10.30
N PHE A 259 2.66 2.41 10.42
CA PHE A 259 1.70 3.21 9.68
C PHE A 259 1.17 4.36 10.52
N PHE A 260 1.25 5.58 10.00
CA PHE A 260 0.79 6.80 10.63
C PHE A 260 -0.43 7.31 9.86
N PRO A 261 -1.66 7.10 10.39
CA PRO A 261 -2.87 7.58 9.74
C PRO A 261 -2.79 9.09 9.51
N ILE A 262 -3.36 9.56 8.40
CA ILE A 262 -3.36 10.98 8.07
C ILE A 262 -4.05 11.81 9.17
N GLU A 263 -5.02 11.24 9.87
CA GLU A 263 -5.70 11.87 11.01
C GLU A 263 -4.74 12.18 12.16
N TYR A 264 -3.78 11.29 12.44
CA TYR A 264 -2.75 11.53 13.45
C TYR A 264 -1.79 12.64 12.97
N VAL A 265 -1.27 12.51 11.75
CA VAL A 265 -0.30 13.46 11.20
C VAL A 265 -0.88 14.87 11.12
N ARG A 266 -2.13 15.03 10.68
CA ARG A 266 -2.83 16.33 10.68
C ARG A 266 -2.94 16.93 12.08
N LYS A 267 -3.46 16.17 13.06
CA LYS A 267 -3.60 16.63 14.45
C LYS A 267 -2.28 17.07 15.05
N VAL A 268 -1.21 16.30 14.79
CA VAL A 268 0.15 16.65 15.23
C VAL A 268 0.61 17.99 14.62
N LEU A 269 0.43 18.18 13.31
CA LEU A 269 0.85 19.39 12.62
C LEU A 269 0.00 20.61 13.00
N GLU A 270 -1.29 20.41 13.30
CA GLU A 270 -2.24 21.43 13.77
C GLU A 270 -1.86 22.02 15.13
N LEU A 271 -1.16 21.27 15.98
CA LEU A 271 -0.57 21.82 17.21
C LEU A 271 0.48 22.90 16.94
N ASN A 272 0.97 23.00 15.70
CA ASN A 272 1.95 23.98 15.27
C ASN A 272 3.22 24.00 16.16
N HIS A 273 3.64 22.82 16.61
CA HIS A 273 4.82 22.65 17.46
C HIS A 273 6.00 22.14 16.62
N ALA A 274 6.98 23.01 16.39
CA ALA A 274 8.14 22.67 15.58
C ALA A 274 9.10 21.71 16.32
N VAL A 275 9.68 20.76 15.59
CA VAL A 275 10.69 19.80 16.08
C VAL A 275 11.94 19.91 15.20
N PRO A 276 12.90 20.78 15.52
CA PRO A 276 14.05 21.06 14.65
C PRO A 276 15.00 19.86 14.45
N ASP A 277 15.12 18.98 15.45
CA ASP A 277 16.03 17.83 15.50
C ASP A 277 15.34 16.49 15.16
N VAL A 278 14.23 16.55 14.42
CA VAL A 278 13.32 15.41 14.22
C VAL A 278 13.96 14.19 13.57
N GLU A 279 15.01 14.36 12.76
CA GLU A 279 15.75 13.26 12.14
C GLU A 279 16.36 12.30 13.15
N SER A 280 16.72 12.79 14.33
CA SER A 280 17.31 12.01 15.42
C SER A 280 16.29 11.18 16.20
N LYS A 281 14.98 11.43 16.00
CA LYS A 281 13.90 10.87 16.81
C LYS A 281 13.23 9.69 16.13
N GLY A 282 13.13 8.54 16.80
CA GLY A 282 12.38 7.39 16.29
C GLY A 282 10.87 7.61 16.30
N ALA A 283 10.11 6.59 15.87
CA ALA A 283 8.65 6.61 15.95
C ALA A 283 8.16 6.84 17.38
N ASP A 284 8.75 6.12 18.35
CA ASP A 284 8.36 6.19 19.75
C ASP A 284 8.61 7.56 20.37
N ASP A 285 9.74 8.21 20.07
CA ASP A 285 10.05 9.56 20.56
C ASP A 285 9.01 10.59 20.09
N ILE A 286 8.60 10.49 18.82
CA ILE A 286 7.60 11.39 18.24
C ILE A 286 6.22 11.11 18.83
N ILE A 287 5.85 9.84 18.98
CA ILE A 287 4.58 9.44 19.61
C ILE A 287 4.54 9.95 21.06
N GLN A 288 5.58 9.71 21.85
CA GLN A 288 5.64 10.15 23.24
C GLN A 288 5.53 11.68 23.36
N LEU A 289 6.24 12.42 22.51
CA LEU A 289 6.20 13.88 22.48
C LEU A 289 4.77 14.41 22.26
N PHE A 290 4.03 13.83 21.32
CA PHE A 290 2.69 14.33 20.95
C PHE A 290 1.55 13.76 21.78
N ASN A 291 1.70 12.55 22.35
CA ASN A 291 0.83 12.08 23.44
C ASN A 291 0.91 13.05 24.63
N GLY A 292 2.11 13.49 25.02
CA GLY A 292 2.29 14.54 26.04
C GLY A 292 1.66 15.90 25.71
N LYS A 293 1.15 16.08 24.48
CA LYS A 293 0.43 17.27 24.00
C LYS A 293 -1.04 16.97 23.66
N GLY A 294 -1.56 15.81 24.05
CA GLY A 294 -2.96 15.41 23.88
C GLY A 294 -3.32 14.81 22.53
N VAL A 295 -2.34 14.43 21.69
CA VAL A 295 -2.57 13.73 20.42
C VAL A 295 -2.15 12.27 20.58
N GLU A 296 -3.06 11.47 21.13
CA GLU A 296 -2.81 10.06 21.48
C GLU A 296 -2.76 9.14 20.24
N TYR A 297 -1.55 8.75 19.84
CA TYR A 297 -1.32 7.91 18.65
C TYR A 297 -2.10 6.59 18.68
N ASP A 298 -1.99 5.80 19.75
CA ASP A 298 -2.58 4.46 19.83
C ASP A 298 -4.11 4.51 19.74
N SER A 299 -4.72 5.55 20.31
CA SER A 299 -6.17 5.77 20.21
C SER A 299 -6.59 6.10 18.78
N ILE A 300 -5.88 7.02 18.11
CA ILE A 300 -6.18 7.42 16.74
C ILE A 300 -5.95 6.25 15.78
N HIS A 301 -4.83 5.55 15.92
CA HIS A 301 -4.49 4.38 15.12
C HIS A 301 -5.54 3.28 15.27
N SER A 302 -5.87 2.88 16.50
CA SER A 302 -6.87 1.83 16.75
C SER A 302 -8.24 2.20 16.20
N HIS A 303 -8.65 3.47 16.35
CA HIS A 303 -9.91 3.97 15.79
C HIS A 303 -9.92 3.91 14.26
N CYS A 304 -8.87 4.40 13.60
CA CYS A 304 -8.74 4.33 12.15
C CYS A 304 -8.70 2.88 11.67
N TYR A 305 -7.91 2.03 12.33
CA TYR A 305 -7.80 0.61 12.02
C TYR A 305 -9.17 -0.07 12.07
N ALA A 306 -9.97 0.12 13.13
CA ALA A 306 -11.33 -0.41 13.22
C ALA A 306 -12.27 0.16 12.12
N ARG A 307 -12.17 1.47 11.83
CA ARG A 307 -12.94 2.12 10.75
C ARG A 307 -12.66 1.47 9.39
N TYR A 308 -11.45 1.00 9.14
CA TYR A 308 -11.09 0.36 7.87
C TYR A 308 -11.86 -0.94 7.65
N ASP A 309 -12.09 -1.74 8.70
CA ASP A 309 -12.93 -2.95 8.66
C ASP A 309 -14.38 -2.60 8.31
N VAL A 310 -14.95 -1.63 9.04
CA VAL A 310 -16.32 -1.14 8.82
C VAL A 310 -16.46 -0.63 7.38
N SER A 311 -15.51 0.18 6.92
CA SER A 311 -15.51 0.75 5.56
C SER A 311 -15.41 -0.33 4.49
N HIS A 312 -14.59 -1.38 4.71
CA HIS A 312 -14.55 -2.51 3.80
C HIS A 312 -15.91 -3.20 3.72
N ASN A 313 -16.50 -3.54 4.86
CA ASN A 313 -17.77 -4.28 4.89
C ASN A 313 -18.96 -3.47 4.34
N GLU A 314 -18.96 -2.15 4.54
CA GLU A 314 -20.00 -1.26 4.00
C GLU A 314 -19.89 -1.09 2.48
N LEU A 315 -18.66 -0.96 1.95
CA LEU A 315 -18.43 -0.64 0.54
C LEU A 315 -18.20 -1.86 -0.36
N ALA A 316 -17.75 -2.99 0.18
CA ALA A 316 -17.44 -4.17 -0.62
C ALA A 316 -18.66 -4.71 -1.36
N ASN A 317 -18.53 -4.82 -2.68
CA ASN A 317 -19.53 -5.41 -3.56
C ASN A 317 -19.01 -6.69 -4.25
N TRP A 318 -18.16 -7.45 -3.55
CA TRP A 318 -17.65 -8.72 -4.01
C TRP A 318 -18.77 -9.77 -4.04
N ASN A 319 -19.02 -10.40 -5.19
CA ASN A 319 -19.98 -11.49 -5.28
C ASN A 319 -19.24 -12.83 -5.30
N LYS A 320 -19.78 -13.83 -4.61
CA LYS A 320 -19.21 -15.18 -4.60
C LYS A 320 -19.06 -15.76 -6.02
N SER A 321 -19.96 -15.39 -6.93
CA SER A 321 -19.93 -15.80 -8.34
C SER A 321 -18.70 -15.31 -9.10
N ASP A 322 -18.06 -14.25 -8.63
CA ASP A 322 -16.91 -13.62 -9.30
C ASP A 322 -15.62 -14.43 -9.13
N PHE A 323 -15.68 -15.47 -8.28
CA PHE A 323 -14.56 -16.28 -7.83
C PHE A 323 -14.89 -17.76 -7.98
N SER A 324 -13.93 -18.59 -8.35
CA SER A 324 -14.09 -20.05 -8.36
C SER A 324 -13.48 -20.74 -7.15
N ALA A 325 -12.67 -20.05 -6.34
CA ALA A 325 -12.03 -20.64 -5.18
C ALA A 325 -12.15 -19.77 -3.92
N VAL A 326 -11.92 -20.39 -2.77
CA VAL A 326 -11.70 -19.72 -1.48
C VAL A 326 -10.43 -20.26 -0.85
N VAL A 327 -9.60 -19.37 -0.32
CA VAL A 327 -8.44 -19.74 0.51
C VAL A 327 -8.85 -19.65 1.97
N VAL A 328 -8.60 -20.73 2.70
CA VAL A 328 -8.89 -20.88 4.14
C VAL A 328 -7.57 -20.82 4.89
N ASP A 329 -7.49 -19.91 5.86
CA ASP A 329 -6.33 -19.68 6.73
C ASP A 329 -5.01 -19.49 5.96
N GLY A 330 -5.10 -18.92 4.75
CA GLY A 330 -3.97 -18.60 3.89
C GLY A 330 -3.30 -19.80 3.21
N VAL A 331 -3.77 -21.02 3.45
CA VAL A 331 -3.07 -22.25 3.02
C VAL A 331 -3.92 -23.22 2.21
N ALA A 332 -5.17 -23.46 2.59
CA ALA A 332 -6.00 -24.47 1.96
C ALA A 332 -6.94 -23.84 0.93
N VAL A 333 -6.95 -24.36 -0.30
CA VAL A 333 -7.77 -23.82 -1.38
C VAL A 333 -8.93 -24.75 -1.67
N TYR A 334 -10.15 -24.22 -1.67
CA TYR A 334 -11.37 -24.98 -1.92
C TYR A 334 -12.12 -24.41 -3.12
N ASP A 335 -12.67 -25.29 -3.95
CA ASP A 335 -13.57 -24.91 -5.03
C ASP A 335 -14.92 -24.43 -4.44
N ILE A 336 -15.35 -23.23 -4.85
CA ILE A 336 -16.52 -22.55 -4.29
C ILE A 336 -17.85 -23.27 -4.60
N LYS A 337 -17.91 -24.01 -5.73
CA LYS A 337 -19.12 -24.66 -6.22
C LYS A 337 -19.33 -26.03 -5.58
N THR A 338 -18.26 -26.81 -5.49
CA THR A 338 -18.26 -28.19 -5.00
C THR A 338 -17.94 -28.28 -3.51
N GLY A 339 -17.27 -27.26 -2.95
CA GLY A 339 -16.74 -27.27 -1.58
C GLY A 339 -15.58 -28.25 -1.39
N SER A 340 -15.01 -28.77 -2.48
CA SER A 340 -13.92 -29.76 -2.43
C SER A 340 -12.57 -29.06 -2.34
N LEU A 341 -11.65 -29.66 -1.58
CA LEU A 341 -10.25 -29.23 -1.53
C LEU A 341 -9.65 -29.36 -2.94
N ILE A 342 -8.94 -28.33 -3.37
CA ILE A 342 -8.12 -28.34 -4.59
C ILE A 342 -6.70 -28.74 -4.14
N PRO A 343 -6.30 -30.01 -4.33
CA PRO A 343 -4.98 -30.47 -3.90
C PRO A 343 -3.88 -29.73 -4.67
N ASP A 344 -2.74 -29.53 -4.00
CA ASP A 344 -1.50 -29.00 -4.60
C ASP A 344 -1.64 -27.61 -5.24
N CYS A 345 -2.65 -26.82 -4.85
CA CYS A 345 -2.82 -25.45 -5.33
C CYS A 345 -1.79 -24.50 -4.68
N ASP A 346 -0.92 -23.90 -5.49
CA ASP A 346 0.00 -22.87 -5.02
C ASP A 346 -0.73 -21.53 -4.81
N THR A 347 -0.93 -21.16 -3.55
CA THR A 347 -1.61 -19.93 -3.15
C THR A 347 -0.90 -18.66 -3.65
N LYS A 348 0.43 -18.71 -3.86
CA LYS A 348 1.18 -17.56 -4.38
C LYS A 348 0.90 -17.33 -5.86
N SER A 349 0.91 -18.40 -6.66
CA SER A 349 0.52 -18.33 -8.06
C SER A 349 -0.92 -17.85 -8.22
N LEU A 350 -1.83 -18.36 -7.38
CA LEU A 350 -3.22 -17.92 -7.35
C LEU A 350 -3.35 -16.42 -7.04
N GLN A 351 -2.64 -15.96 -6.01
CA GLN A 351 -2.58 -14.54 -5.65
C GLN A 351 -2.04 -13.68 -6.80
N ALA A 352 -1.01 -14.14 -7.52
CA ALA A 352 -0.44 -13.42 -8.66
C ALA A 352 -1.45 -13.27 -9.81
N THR A 353 -2.22 -14.32 -10.10
CA THR A 353 -3.31 -14.28 -11.09
C THR A 353 -4.40 -13.30 -10.68
N ASP A 354 -4.90 -13.38 -9.45
CA ASP A 354 -5.95 -12.47 -8.95
C ASP A 354 -5.46 -11.03 -8.91
N LYS A 355 -4.20 -10.80 -8.49
CA LYS A 355 -3.59 -9.48 -8.53
C LYS A 355 -3.62 -8.90 -9.93
N HIS A 356 -3.22 -9.68 -10.95
CA HIS A 356 -3.24 -9.22 -12.33
C HIS A 356 -4.66 -8.89 -12.82
N ALA A 357 -5.65 -9.69 -12.42
CA ALA A 357 -7.06 -9.49 -12.80
C ALA A 357 -7.69 -8.27 -12.10
N LEU A 358 -7.33 -7.98 -10.85
CA LEU A 358 -7.97 -6.97 -10.01
C LEU A 358 -7.30 -5.60 -10.04
N GLN A 359 -5.99 -5.55 -10.28
CA GLN A 359 -5.24 -4.28 -10.18
C GLN A 359 -5.53 -3.35 -11.37
N SER A 360 -5.58 -2.05 -11.09
CA SER A 360 -5.63 -0.99 -12.11
C SER A 360 -4.25 -0.50 -12.54
N TYR A 361 -3.19 -0.88 -11.81
CA TYR A 361 -1.81 -0.47 -12.13
C TYR A 361 -1.46 -0.79 -13.58
N GLY A 362 -1.08 0.25 -14.33
CA GLY A 362 -0.54 0.15 -15.68
C GLY A 362 -1.59 -0.04 -16.77
N ARG A 363 -2.89 0.06 -16.48
CA ARG A 363 -3.96 -0.13 -17.47
C ARG A 363 -4.08 1.10 -18.39
N PRO A 364 -4.49 0.94 -19.67
CA PRO A 364 -4.69 -0.33 -20.35
C PRO A 364 -3.36 -1.04 -20.59
N TYR A 365 -3.35 -2.36 -20.67
CA TYR A 365 -2.12 -3.10 -21.01
C TYR A 365 -1.83 -3.04 -22.51
N ASP A 366 -0.55 -3.11 -22.85
CA ASP A 366 -0.11 -3.15 -24.24
C ASP A 366 -0.46 -4.51 -24.91
N ALA A 367 -0.14 -4.65 -26.20
CA ALA A 367 -0.37 -5.89 -26.95
C ALA A 367 0.38 -7.12 -26.39
N ASN A 368 1.39 -6.90 -25.53
CA ASN A 368 2.15 -7.95 -24.84
C ASN A 368 1.67 -8.15 -23.39
N ASN A 369 0.52 -7.61 -23.03
CA ASN A 369 -0.05 -7.65 -21.68
C ASN A 369 0.85 -7.00 -20.60
N LYS A 370 1.65 -5.99 -20.99
CA LYS A 370 2.50 -5.22 -20.09
C LYS A 370 1.84 -3.91 -19.65
N PRO A 371 2.17 -3.40 -18.45
CA PRO A 371 1.78 -2.07 -17.98
C PRO A 371 2.14 -0.94 -18.96
N SER A 372 1.14 -0.17 -19.41
CA SER A 372 1.34 1.09 -20.17
C SER A 372 1.73 2.22 -19.24
N THR A 373 2.94 2.18 -18.71
CA THR A 373 3.49 3.22 -17.82
C THR A 373 4.14 4.34 -18.63
N LYS A 374 4.20 5.55 -18.05
CA LYS A 374 4.73 6.75 -18.73
C LYS A 374 5.72 7.51 -17.85
N TYR A 375 6.48 8.41 -18.48
CA TYR A 375 7.35 9.34 -17.75
C TYR A 375 6.54 10.53 -17.22
N TYR A 376 6.98 11.07 -16.10
CA TYR A 376 6.47 12.33 -15.56
C TYR A 376 6.83 13.50 -16.49
N SER A 377 5.86 14.36 -16.79
CA SER A 377 5.98 15.43 -17.79
C SER A 377 6.77 16.64 -17.33
N HIS A 378 7.03 16.78 -16.03
CA HIS A 378 7.73 17.93 -15.45
C HIS A 378 9.06 17.52 -14.77
N PRO A 379 9.97 16.81 -15.48
CA PRO A 379 11.16 16.28 -14.87
C PRO A 379 12.04 17.39 -14.31
N ARG A 380 12.60 17.14 -13.13
CA ARG A 380 13.52 18.07 -12.48
C ARG A 380 14.92 17.94 -13.10
N LYS A 381 15.70 19.01 -13.02
CA LYS A 381 17.09 19.03 -13.55
C LYS A 381 18.13 19.20 -12.45
N GLU A 382 17.70 19.66 -11.28
CA GLU A 382 18.56 20.00 -10.15
C GLU A 382 18.03 19.32 -8.88
N ALA A 383 18.92 19.17 -7.90
CA ALA A 383 18.55 18.67 -6.58
C ALA A 383 17.40 19.49 -5.97
N LEU A 384 16.37 18.80 -5.49
CA LEU A 384 15.25 19.45 -4.83
C LEU A 384 15.68 20.17 -3.55
N THR A 385 14.97 21.25 -3.20
CA THR A 385 15.13 21.91 -1.90
C THR A 385 14.62 20.98 -0.80
N ALA A 386 15.41 20.79 0.25
CA ALA A 386 14.93 20.08 1.43
C ALA A 386 13.88 20.95 2.14
N LEU A 387 12.78 20.33 2.57
CA LEU A 387 11.88 20.95 3.54
C LEU A 387 12.60 21.10 4.89
#